data_AF-A0A1V8SVK9-F1
#
_entry.id   AF-A0A1V8SVK9-F1
#
_cell.length_a   1.000
_cell.length_b   1.000
_cell.length_c   1.000
_cell.angle_alpha   90.00
_cell.angle_beta   90.00
_cell.angle_gamma   90.00
#
_symmetry.space_group_name_H-M   'P 1'
#
loop_
_entity.id
_entity.type
_entity.pdbx_description
1 polymer ?
#
loop_
_entity_poly.entity_id
_entity_poly.type
_entity_poly.pdbx_seq_one_letter_code
_entity_poly.pdbx_strand_id
1 'polypeptide(L)'
;MSLIDLVQVIAPDREEGPEDIFAAAPMWLFPDDTVNMHGDPESLIVYKSSRFGEIRLQTADPNKEDERRLFSHYLWNAGLKLAELISQPKADSAWSVHDERVVELGVGLGGIVAMLAGASEVAITDYPAPVVLENILRNVDANLTFDSMLHFLSPDSAARVFAIAGFHTGRARLAAFFKVAAEHGLIPEEIYEEDVNGLRRSWAEERDGGLENHTERKKWLVVSRLRKKPDDAG
;
A
#
# COMPACT_ATOMS: atom_id res chain seq x y z
N MET A 1 -14.75 -4.22 19.59
CA MET A 1 -14.73 -3.08 18.65
C MET A 1 -15.75 -3.34 17.57
N SER A 2 -16.50 -2.33 17.14
CA SER A 2 -17.33 -2.44 15.94
C SER A 2 -16.46 -2.37 14.69
N LEU A 3 -16.96 -2.81 13.53
CA LEU A 3 -16.21 -2.70 12.27
C LEU A 3 -15.94 -1.24 11.88
N ILE A 4 -16.84 -0.32 12.27
CA ILE A 4 -16.74 1.10 11.96
C ILE A 4 -15.56 1.74 12.72
N ASP A 5 -15.31 1.29 13.95
CA ASP A 5 -14.17 1.78 14.75
C ASP A 5 -12.80 1.41 14.16
N LEU A 6 -12.76 0.44 13.25
CA LEU A 6 -11.54 -0.03 12.60
C LEU A 6 -11.18 0.79 11.37
N VAL A 7 -12.04 1.72 10.94
CA VAL A 7 -11.85 2.48 9.72
C VAL A 7 -11.87 3.97 10.02
N GLN A 8 -10.94 4.67 9.38
CA GLN A 8 -10.97 6.11 9.27
C GLN A 8 -11.04 6.48 7.79
N VAL A 9 -12.05 7.27 7.41
CA VAL A 9 -12.18 7.83 6.07
C VAL A 9 -11.62 9.25 6.09
N ILE A 10 -10.73 9.55 5.16
CA ILE A 10 -10.10 10.85 4.95
C ILE A 10 -10.53 11.32 3.56
N ALA A 11 -11.25 12.43 3.51
CA ALA A 11 -11.70 13.04 2.26
C ALA A 11 -10.50 13.48 1.40
N PRO A 12 -10.64 13.48 0.05
CA PRO A 12 -9.59 13.98 -0.84
C PRO A 12 -9.31 15.47 -0.59
N ASP A 13 -8.05 15.88 -0.77
CA ASP A 13 -7.62 17.29 -0.64
C ASP A 13 -8.05 18.08 -1.90
N ARG A 14 -9.35 18.41 -1.99
CA ARG A 14 -9.96 19.24 -3.03
C ARG A 14 -10.94 20.24 -2.42
N GLU A 15 -11.21 21.33 -3.13
CA GLU A 15 -12.31 22.23 -2.75
C GLU A 15 -13.63 21.44 -2.76
N GLU A 16 -14.32 21.43 -1.62
CA GLU A 16 -15.63 20.78 -1.49
C GLU A 16 -16.67 21.57 -2.27
N GLY A 17 -17.32 20.90 -3.22
CA GLY A 17 -18.49 21.43 -3.91
C GLY A 17 -19.73 21.40 -2.99
N PRO A 18 -20.78 22.18 -3.29
CA PRO A 18 -22.04 22.09 -2.56
C PRO A 18 -22.60 20.67 -2.48
N GLU A 19 -22.43 19.89 -3.54
CA GLU A 19 -22.82 18.48 -3.62
C GLU A 19 -22.07 17.57 -2.65
N ASP A 20 -20.78 17.82 -2.38
CA ASP A 20 -19.99 17.04 -1.44
C ASP A 20 -20.50 17.23 -0.01
N ILE A 21 -20.88 18.46 0.34
CA ILE A 21 -21.50 18.81 1.63
C ILE A 21 -22.83 18.08 1.81
N PHE A 22 -23.68 18.03 0.77
CA PHE A 22 -24.96 17.32 0.82
C PHE A 22 -24.78 15.79 0.86
N ALA A 23 -23.76 15.25 0.19
CA ALA A 23 -23.47 13.82 0.19
C ALA A 23 -22.94 13.34 1.55
N ALA A 24 -22.21 14.17 2.29
CA ALA A 24 -21.71 13.85 3.64
C ALA A 24 -22.75 14.05 4.76
N ALA A 25 -23.79 14.85 4.52
CA ALA A 25 -24.84 15.16 5.50
C ALA A 25 -25.73 13.98 5.98
N PRO A 26 -26.00 12.90 5.23
CA PRO A 26 -26.88 11.81 5.66
C PRO A 26 -26.41 11.15 6.95
N MET A 27 -25.10 11.03 7.18
CA MET A 27 -24.55 10.48 8.43
C MET A 27 -24.90 11.31 9.67
N TRP A 28 -25.11 12.62 9.53
CA TRP A 28 -25.51 13.52 10.63
C TRP A 28 -27.03 13.55 10.82
N LEU A 29 -27.78 13.36 9.74
CA LEU A 29 -29.24 13.41 9.72
C LEU A 29 -29.89 12.12 10.22
N PHE A 30 -29.23 10.97 10.05
CA PHE A 30 -29.77 9.65 10.39
C PHE A 30 -28.80 8.86 11.27
N PRO A 31 -28.65 9.21 12.57
CA PRO A 31 -27.69 8.58 13.47
C PRO A 31 -27.99 7.10 13.77
N ASP A 32 -29.20 6.64 13.49
CA ASP A 32 -29.61 5.23 13.63
C ASP A 32 -29.33 4.40 12.38
N ASP A 33 -28.89 5.02 11.27
CA ASP A 33 -28.60 4.31 10.02
C ASP A 33 -27.21 3.66 10.09
N THR A 34 -27.14 2.40 9.65
CA THR A 34 -25.89 1.63 9.77
C THR A 34 -25.01 1.86 8.56
N VAL A 35 -23.85 2.49 8.78
CA VAL A 35 -22.81 2.61 7.75
C VAL A 35 -22.33 1.22 7.33
N ASN A 36 -22.71 0.80 6.13
CA ASN A 36 -22.41 -0.51 5.56
C ASN A 36 -21.32 -0.48 4.48
N MET A 37 -20.96 0.71 4.01
CA MET A 37 -19.93 1.00 3.03
C MET A 37 -19.16 2.26 3.43
N HIS A 38 -17.89 2.35 3.02
CA HIS A 38 -16.97 3.40 3.45
C HIS A 38 -16.28 4.05 2.25
N GLY A 39 -16.04 5.36 2.39
CA GLY A 39 -15.36 6.21 1.41
C GLY A 39 -16.32 6.87 0.43
N ASP A 40 -15.91 8.01 -0.11
CA ASP A 40 -16.46 8.63 -1.32
C ASP A 40 -15.44 8.48 -2.45
N PRO A 41 -15.73 8.81 -3.72
CA PRO A 41 -14.72 8.82 -4.78
C PRO A 41 -13.41 9.52 -4.36
N GLU A 42 -12.28 8.86 -4.63
CA GLU A 42 -10.91 9.29 -4.30
C GLU A 42 -10.54 9.44 -2.81
N SER A 43 -11.45 9.14 -1.90
CA SER A 43 -11.20 9.11 -0.47
C SER A 43 -10.10 8.11 -0.09
N LEU A 44 -9.30 8.49 0.91
CA LEU A 44 -8.36 7.59 1.54
C LEU A 44 -9.04 6.90 2.73
N ILE A 45 -9.09 5.58 2.68
CA ILE A 45 -9.58 4.72 3.75
C ILE A 45 -8.38 4.13 4.47
N VAL A 46 -8.32 4.32 5.79
CA VAL A 46 -7.31 3.74 6.67
C VAL A 46 -7.97 2.65 7.51
N TYR A 47 -7.66 1.39 7.21
CA TYR A 47 -8.03 0.24 8.02
C TYR A 47 -6.96 -0.01 9.09
N LYS A 48 -7.38 -0.03 10.36
CA LYS A 48 -6.52 -0.16 11.54
C LYS A 48 -6.46 -1.62 11.97
N SER A 49 -5.64 -2.41 11.29
CA SER A 49 -5.41 -3.82 11.66
C SER A 49 -4.66 -3.91 12.98
N SER A 50 -5.19 -4.71 13.91
CA SER A 50 -4.50 -5.01 15.17
C SER A 50 -3.19 -5.80 15.00
N ARG A 51 -3.04 -6.51 13.86
CA ARG A 51 -1.88 -7.36 13.57
C ARG A 51 -0.90 -6.70 12.60
N PHE A 52 -1.40 -5.99 11.60
CA PHE A 52 -0.57 -5.46 10.49
C PHE A 52 -0.44 -3.93 10.48
N GLY A 53 -0.99 -3.24 11.48
CA GLY A 53 -0.96 -1.78 11.54
C GLY A 53 -1.96 -1.13 10.57
N GLU A 54 -1.61 0.05 10.07
CA GLU A 54 -2.47 0.79 9.14
C GLU A 54 -2.34 0.25 7.71
N ILE A 55 -3.45 -0.18 7.13
CA ILE A 55 -3.58 -0.54 5.71
C ILE A 55 -4.37 0.55 5.02
N ARG A 56 -3.83 1.09 3.93
CA ARG A 56 -4.35 2.29 3.25
C ARG A 56 -4.92 1.96 1.90
N LEU A 57 -6.18 2.30 1.68
CA LEU A 57 -6.87 2.08 0.41
C LEU A 57 -7.38 3.41 -0.12
N GLN A 58 -7.08 3.73 -1.36
CA GLN A 58 -7.79 4.77 -2.08
C GLN A 58 -9.03 4.17 -2.76
N THR A 59 -10.16 4.86 -2.69
CA THR A 59 -11.36 4.52 -3.46
C THR A 59 -11.22 5.00 -4.90
N ALA A 60 -11.81 4.25 -5.83
CA ALA A 60 -11.83 4.64 -7.24
C ALA A 60 -12.83 5.78 -7.49
N ASP A 61 -12.64 6.55 -8.56
CA ASP A 61 -13.65 7.47 -9.10
C ASP A 61 -14.09 7.04 -10.50
N PRO A 62 -15.16 6.21 -10.60
CA PRO A 62 -15.64 5.75 -11.89
C PRO A 62 -16.30 6.89 -12.67
N ASN A 63 -15.75 7.22 -13.83
CA ASN A 63 -16.27 8.28 -14.69
C ASN A 63 -17.52 7.88 -15.48
N LYS A 64 -17.69 6.59 -15.77
CA LYS A 64 -18.85 6.09 -16.54
C LYS A 64 -19.99 5.66 -15.62
N GLU A 65 -21.20 5.95 -16.05
CA GLU A 65 -22.42 5.58 -15.33
C GLU A 65 -22.53 4.06 -15.07
N ASP A 66 -22.19 3.23 -16.06
CA ASP A 66 -22.23 1.78 -15.90
C ASP A 66 -21.18 1.27 -14.90
N GLU A 67 -20.04 1.97 -14.77
CA GLU A 67 -19.01 1.64 -13.78
C GLU A 67 -19.45 2.08 -12.37
N ARG A 68 -20.10 3.24 -12.24
CA ARG A 68 -20.65 3.73 -10.96
C ARG A 68 -21.70 2.79 -10.36
N ARG A 69 -22.50 2.15 -11.21
CA ARG A 69 -23.54 1.17 -10.80
C ARG A 69 -22.98 -0.14 -10.25
N LEU A 70 -21.68 -0.39 -10.39
CA LEU A 70 -21.03 -1.57 -9.83
C LEU A 70 -20.78 -1.43 -8.32
N PHE A 71 -20.72 -0.19 -7.81
CA PHE A 71 -20.40 0.13 -6.42
C PHE A 71 -19.09 -0.50 -5.91
N SER A 72 -18.18 -0.88 -6.82
CA SER A 72 -16.88 -1.50 -6.52
C SER A 72 -15.83 -0.48 -6.07
N HIS A 73 -16.15 0.82 -6.11
CA HIS A 73 -15.29 1.88 -5.61
C HIS A 73 -15.38 2.10 -4.10
N TYR A 74 -16.37 1.51 -3.42
CA TYR A 74 -16.53 1.59 -1.95
C TYR A 74 -15.85 0.42 -1.23
N LEU A 75 -15.42 0.64 0.02
CA LEU A 75 -15.08 -0.47 0.91
C LEU A 75 -16.33 -0.91 1.70
N TRP A 76 -16.75 -2.14 1.49
CA TRP A 76 -17.92 -2.70 2.19
C TRP A 76 -17.54 -3.32 3.54
N ASN A 77 -18.46 -3.28 4.52
CA ASN A 77 -18.29 -3.93 5.82
C ASN A 77 -17.95 -5.43 5.71
N ALA A 78 -18.40 -6.10 4.65
CA ALA A 78 -18.05 -7.49 4.38
C ALA A 78 -16.54 -7.67 4.15
N GLY A 79 -15.89 -6.76 3.43
CA GLY A 79 -14.44 -6.76 3.21
C GLY A 79 -13.67 -6.53 4.51
N LEU A 80 -14.12 -5.58 5.34
CA LEU A 80 -13.57 -5.36 6.68
C LEU A 80 -13.69 -6.59 7.57
N LYS A 81 -14.86 -7.26 7.53
CA LYS A 81 -15.08 -8.46 8.33
C LYS A 81 -14.18 -9.60 7.88
N LEU A 82 -13.99 -9.78 6.58
CA LEU A 82 -13.05 -10.77 6.04
C LEU A 82 -11.63 -10.49 6.50
N ALA A 83 -11.16 -9.24 6.38
CA ALA A 83 -9.86 -8.82 6.87
C ALA A 83 -9.66 -9.12 8.36
N GLU A 84 -10.65 -8.83 9.20
CA GLU A 84 -10.62 -9.13 10.64
C GLU A 84 -10.58 -10.64 10.94
N LEU A 85 -11.23 -11.48 10.11
CA LEU A 85 -11.21 -12.92 10.31
C LEU A 85 -9.83 -13.51 9.96
N ILE A 86 -9.22 -13.07 8.86
CA ILE A 86 -7.88 -13.50 8.42
C ILE A 86 -6.79 -12.98 9.38
N SER A 87 -6.94 -11.76 9.91
CA SER A 87 -5.93 -11.11 10.75
C SER A 87 -5.80 -11.70 12.16
N GLN A 88 -6.72 -12.55 12.60
CA GLN A 88 -6.72 -13.05 13.98
C GLN A 88 -5.46 -13.88 14.29
N PRO A 89 -4.74 -13.62 15.41
CA PRO A 89 -3.51 -14.35 15.78
C PRO A 89 -3.73 -15.86 16.00
N LYS A 90 -4.96 -16.23 16.34
CA LYS A 90 -5.45 -17.61 16.46
C LYS A 90 -6.61 -17.81 15.50
N ALA A 91 -6.47 -17.37 14.25
CA ALA A 91 -7.40 -17.80 13.22
C ALA A 91 -7.46 -19.33 13.28
N ASP A 92 -8.59 -19.90 13.70
CA ASP A 92 -8.79 -21.33 13.59
C ASP A 92 -8.56 -21.73 12.14
N SER A 93 -8.17 -22.99 11.91
CA SER A 93 -7.82 -23.51 10.58
C SER A 93 -8.76 -23.10 9.44
N ALA A 94 -10.03 -22.78 9.74
CA ALA A 94 -11.02 -22.32 8.77
C ALA A 94 -10.74 -20.94 8.13
N TRP A 95 -9.99 -20.05 8.79
CA TRP A 95 -9.71 -18.69 8.29
C TRP A 95 -8.22 -18.39 8.08
N SER A 96 -7.35 -19.31 8.52
CA SER A 96 -5.92 -19.20 8.22
C SER A 96 -5.69 -19.35 6.71
N VAL A 97 -4.85 -18.47 6.16
CA VAL A 97 -4.43 -18.51 4.75
C VAL A 97 -2.93 -18.71 4.60
N HIS A 98 -2.21 -18.99 5.68
CA HIS A 98 -0.76 -19.23 5.66
C HIS A 98 -0.42 -20.39 4.72
N ASP A 99 0.52 -20.17 3.79
CA ASP A 99 0.92 -21.09 2.71
C ASP A 99 -0.18 -21.47 1.71
N GLU A 100 -1.36 -20.87 1.79
CA GLU A 100 -2.47 -21.15 0.86
C GLU A 100 -2.41 -20.27 -0.39
N ARG A 101 -3.14 -20.67 -1.44
CA ARG A 101 -3.36 -19.86 -2.65
C ARG A 101 -4.76 -19.24 -2.60
N VAL A 102 -4.84 -17.92 -2.63
CA VAL A 102 -6.08 -17.17 -2.38
C VAL A 102 -6.56 -16.46 -3.64
N VAL A 103 -7.87 -16.49 -3.88
CA VAL A 103 -8.53 -15.66 -4.90
C VAL A 103 -9.58 -14.80 -4.21
N GLU A 104 -9.46 -13.49 -4.32
CA GLU A 104 -10.49 -12.54 -3.90
C GLU A 104 -11.34 -12.11 -5.10
N LEU A 105 -12.66 -12.08 -4.88
CA LEU A 105 -13.64 -11.50 -5.79
C LEU A 105 -14.14 -10.19 -5.16
N GLY A 106 -13.58 -9.05 -5.54
CA GLY A 106 -13.96 -7.73 -5.07
C GLY A 106 -12.79 -6.78 -4.81
N VAL A 107 -13.06 -5.81 -3.93
CA VAL A 107 -12.37 -4.52 -3.82
C VAL A 107 -10.92 -4.55 -3.26
N GLY A 108 -10.40 -5.72 -2.89
CA GLY A 108 -8.96 -5.93 -2.71
C GLY A 108 -8.41 -5.93 -1.28
N LEU A 109 -9.17 -5.45 -0.29
CA LEU A 109 -8.68 -5.42 1.11
C LEU A 109 -8.38 -6.84 1.62
N GLY A 110 -9.25 -7.82 1.31
CA GLY A 110 -9.10 -9.18 1.81
C GLY A 110 -7.83 -9.84 1.28
N GLY A 111 -7.51 -9.61 0.02
CA GLY A 111 -6.32 -10.13 -0.66
C GLY A 111 -5.04 -9.48 -0.15
N ILE A 112 -5.05 -8.16 0.10
CA ILE A 112 -3.91 -7.48 0.73
C ILE A 112 -3.64 -8.09 2.11
N VAL A 113 -4.68 -8.24 2.93
CA VAL A 113 -4.56 -8.84 4.26
C VAL A 113 -4.16 -10.31 4.19
N ALA A 114 -4.65 -11.06 3.20
CA ALA A 114 -4.26 -12.45 3.00
C ALA A 114 -2.77 -12.60 2.69
N MET A 115 -2.23 -11.72 1.84
CA MET A 115 -0.79 -11.69 1.53
C MET A 115 0.02 -11.39 2.79
N LEU A 116 -0.37 -10.37 3.56
CA LEU A 116 0.28 -10.03 4.85
C LEU A 116 0.17 -11.16 5.88
N ALA A 117 -0.90 -11.94 5.84
CA ALA A 117 -1.13 -13.09 6.71
C ALA A 117 -0.32 -14.35 6.32
N GLY A 118 0.42 -14.31 5.21
CA GLY A 118 1.31 -15.38 4.78
C GLY A 118 0.75 -16.29 3.69
N ALA A 119 -0.28 -15.85 2.94
CA ALA A 119 -0.65 -16.56 1.72
C ALA A 119 0.53 -16.68 0.76
N SER A 120 0.63 -17.81 0.07
CA SER A 120 1.70 -18.09 -0.90
C SER A 120 1.48 -17.40 -2.25
N GLU A 121 0.22 -17.17 -2.59
CA GLU A 121 -0.20 -16.48 -3.81
C GLU A 121 -1.57 -15.85 -3.58
N VAL A 122 -1.77 -14.63 -4.07
CA VAL A 122 -3.06 -13.94 -4.02
C VAL A 122 -3.39 -13.38 -5.40
N ALA A 123 -4.57 -13.74 -5.92
CA ALA A 123 -5.17 -13.09 -7.07
C ALA A 123 -6.37 -12.25 -6.62
N ILE A 124 -6.29 -10.94 -6.78
CA ILE A 124 -7.41 -10.01 -6.52
C ILE A 124 -8.09 -9.73 -7.85
N THR A 125 -9.40 -9.97 -7.91
CA THR A 125 -10.19 -9.85 -9.15
C THR A 125 -11.45 -9.04 -8.92
N ASP A 126 -11.88 -8.28 -9.93
CA ASP A 126 -13.12 -7.50 -9.90
C ASP A 126 -13.69 -7.40 -11.34
N TYR A 127 -14.73 -6.59 -11.55
CA TYR A 127 -15.27 -6.29 -12.86
C TYR A 127 -14.19 -5.78 -13.83
N PRO A 128 -14.34 -6.02 -15.15
CA PRO A 128 -13.39 -5.56 -16.17
C PRO A 128 -13.54 -4.05 -16.44
N ALA A 129 -13.47 -3.23 -15.39
CA ALA A 129 -13.49 -1.79 -15.44
C ALA A 129 -12.07 -1.26 -15.16
N PRO A 130 -11.39 -0.61 -16.12
CA PRO A 130 -10.01 -0.16 -15.96
C PRO A 130 -9.78 0.66 -14.69
N VAL A 131 -10.71 1.56 -14.37
CA VAL A 131 -10.63 2.41 -13.17
C VAL A 131 -10.62 1.61 -11.86
N VAL A 132 -11.32 0.46 -11.82
CA VAL A 132 -11.36 -0.42 -10.65
C VAL A 132 -10.07 -1.24 -10.55
N LEU A 133 -9.63 -1.82 -11.67
CA LEU A 133 -8.42 -2.64 -11.73
C LEU A 133 -7.16 -1.82 -11.45
N GLU A 134 -7.06 -0.61 -12.01
CA GLU A 134 -5.96 0.33 -11.73
C GLU A 134 -5.94 0.76 -10.26
N ASN A 135 -7.12 0.92 -9.65
CA ASN A 135 -7.23 1.25 -8.23
C ASN A 135 -6.81 0.08 -7.33
N ILE A 136 -7.20 -1.16 -7.67
CA ILE A 136 -6.74 -2.37 -6.96
C ILE A 136 -5.20 -2.45 -7.01
N LEU A 137 -4.60 -2.25 -8.20
CA LEU A 137 -3.15 -2.25 -8.35
C LEU A 137 -2.48 -1.16 -7.50
N ARG A 138 -3.02 0.07 -7.52
CA ARG A 138 -2.54 1.17 -6.69
C ARG A 138 -2.57 0.83 -5.20
N ASN A 139 -3.65 0.20 -4.74
CA ASN A 139 -3.81 -0.21 -3.34
C ASN A 139 -2.86 -1.35 -2.96
N VAL A 140 -2.65 -2.32 -3.84
CA VAL A 140 -1.64 -3.37 -3.65
C VAL A 140 -0.25 -2.77 -3.52
N ASP A 141 0.14 -1.90 -4.44
CA ASP A 141 1.45 -1.24 -4.43
C ASP A 141 1.66 -0.43 -3.14
N ALA A 142 0.62 0.27 -2.68
CA ALA A 142 0.67 1.08 -1.47
C ALA A 142 0.88 0.27 -0.17
N ASN A 143 0.55 -1.03 -0.16
CA ASN A 143 0.58 -1.84 1.06
C ASN A 143 1.54 -3.03 1.02
N LEU A 144 1.95 -3.53 -0.15
CA LEU A 144 2.67 -4.80 -0.27
C LEU A 144 4.05 -4.69 -0.93
N THR A 145 4.50 -3.48 -1.30
CA THR A 145 5.78 -3.32 -2.03
C THR A 145 6.96 -3.96 -1.29
N PHE A 146 7.09 -3.74 0.02
CA PHE A 146 8.21 -4.30 0.79
C PHE A 146 7.92 -5.69 1.32
N ASP A 147 6.68 -5.97 1.73
CA ASP A 147 6.27 -7.29 2.21
C ASP A 147 6.40 -8.37 1.14
N SER A 148 6.07 -8.06 -0.11
CA SER A 148 6.30 -8.98 -1.24
C SER A 148 7.78 -9.25 -1.47
N MET A 149 8.64 -8.21 -1.40
CA MET A 149 10.10 -8.40 -1.48
C MET A 149 10.60 -9.31 -0.37
N LEU A 150 10.13 -9.12 0.87
CA LEU A 150 10.51 -9.94 2.02
C LEU A 150 9.95 -11.37 1.94
N HIS A 151 8.76 -11.55 1.38
CA HIS A 151 8.16 -12.86 1.15
C HIS A 151 9.00 -13.72 0.20
N PHE A 152 9.46 -13.15 -0.91
CA PHE A 152 10.30 -13.87 -1.89
C PHE A 152 11.77 -13.97 -1.48
N LEU A 153 12.22 -13.14 -0.53
CA LEU A 153 13.60 -13.15 -0.08
C LEU A 153 13.85 -14.40 0.78
N SER A 154 14.79 -15.24 0.35
CA SER A 154 15.23 -16.40 1.13
C SER A 154 15.59 -16.00 2.58
N PRO A 155 15.30 -16.85 3.58
CA PRO A 155 15.71 -16.61 4.96
C PRO A 155 17.23 -16.65 5.16
N ASP A 156 18.00 -17.08 4.16
CA ASP A 156 19.46 -17.06 4.19
C ASP A 156 19.99 -15.62 4.38
N SER A 157 20.91 -15.45 5.32
CA SER A 157 21.58 -14.17 5.55
C SER A 157 22.39 -13.64 4.37
N ALA A 158 22.61 -14.44 3.31
CA ALA A 158 23.19 -14.05 2.03
C ALA A 158 22.15 -13.55 0.99
N ALA A 159 20.85 -13.67 1.25
CA ALA A 159 19.80 -13.22 0.34
C ALA A 159 19.79 -11.68 0.21
N ARG A 160 19.69 -11.17 -1.03
CA ARG A 160 19.76 -9.72 -1.32
C ARG A 160 18.68 -9.26 -2.27
N VAL A 161 18.23 -8.02 -2.07
CA VAL A 161 17.46 -7.25 -3.05
C VAL A 161 18.39 -6.18 -3.63
N PHE A 162 18.48 -6.09 -4.95
CA PHE A 162 19.23 -5.03 -5.62
C PHE A 162 18.28 -3.90 -6.03
N ALA A 163 18.48 -2.73 -5.46
CA ALA A 163 17.73 -1.51 -5.79
C ALA A 163 18.64 -0.57 -6.58
N ILE A 164 18.39 -0.44 -7.89
CA ILE A 164 19.16 0.41 -8.80
C ILE A 164 18.19 1.36 -9.50
N ALA A 165 18.36 2.67 -9.29
CA ALA A 165 17.43 3.66 -9.82
C ALA A 165 18.13 4.94 -10.24
N GLY A 166 17.66 5.56 -11.33
CA GLY A 166 18.10 6.89 -11.74
C GLY A 166 17.30 7.99 -11.06
N PHE A 167 17.89 9.18 -10.92
CA PHE A 167 17.26 10.35 -10.27
C PHE A 167 16.19 11.06 -11.13
N HIS A 168 15.64 10.39 -12.15
CA HIS A 168 14.55 10.94 -12.99
C HIS A 168 13.22 10.99 -12.23
N THR A 169 12.99 10.07 -11.28
CA THR A 169 11.85 10.08 -10.35
C THR A 169 11.99 11.11 -9.23
N GLY A 170 13.19 11.66 -9.03
CA GLY A 170 13.53 12.64 -8.01
C GLY A 170 14.15 12.02 -6.75
N ARG A 171 15.18 12.68 -6.22
CA ARG A 171 15.95 12.23 -5.06
C ARG A 171 15.09 12.01 -3.80
N ALA A 172 14.18 12.94 -3.51
CA ALA A 172 13.30 12.83 -2.36
C ALA A 172 12.44 11.55 -2.37
N ARG A 173 12.00 11.09 -3.56
CA ARG A 173 11.26 9.83 -3.69
C ARG A 173 12.15 8.61 -3.42
N LEU A 174 13.39 8.63 -3.89
CA LEU A 174 14.36 7.57 -3.62
C LEU A 174 14.76 7.52 -2.14
N ALA A 175 14.97 8.68 -1.51
CA ALA A 175 15.23 8.76 -0.08
C ALA A 175 14.05 8.22 0.74
N ALA A 176 12.82 8.60 0.38
CA ALA A 176 11.61 8.05 1.00
C ALA A 176 11.52 6.52 0.82
N PHE A 177 11.83 5.99 -0.38
CA PHE A 177 11.87 4.55 -0.62
C PHE A 177 12.80 3.82 0.36
N PHE A 178 14.05 4.25 0.51
CA PHE A 178 14.99 3.59 1.42
C PHE A 178 14.59 3.72 2.89
N LYS A 179 14.01 4.86 3.28
CA LYS A 179 13.47 5.06 4.63
C LYS A 179 12.33 4.07 4.91
N VAL A 180 11.33 4.00 4.04
CA VAL A 180 10.18 3.11 4.21
C VAL A 180 10.61 1.63 4.11
N ALA A 181 11.57 1.29 3.25
CA ALA A 181 12.15 -0.05 3.17
C ALA A 181 12.74 -0.48 4.52
N ALA A 182 13.52 0.41 5.15
CA ALA A 182 14.13 0.15 6.45
C ALA A 182 13.09 0.00 7.56
N GLU A 183 12.01 0.80 7.53
CA GLU A 183 10.87 0.68 8.45
C GLU A 183 10.16 -0.68 8.33
N HIS A 184 10.11 -1.25 7.12
CA HIS A 184 9.55 -2.58 6.86
C HIS A 184 10.56 -3.73 7.09
N GLY A 185 11.78 -3.43 7.56
CA GLY A 185 12.78 -4.46 7.85
C GLY A 185 13.64 -4.87 6.66
N LEU A 186 13.69 -4.07 5.59
CA LEU A 186 14.61 -4.24 4.47
C LEU A 186 15.65 -3.10 4.48
N ILE A 187 16.85 -3.38 5.01
CA ILE A 187 17.87 -2.37 5.28
C ILE A 187 19.00 -2.40 4.23
N PRO A 188 19.60 -1.23 3.89
CA PRO A 188 20.80 -1.19 3.06
C PRO A 188 21.99 -1.86 3.77
N GLU A 189 22.56 -2.88 3.13
CA GLU A 189 23.90 -3.37 3.46
C GLU A 189 24.97 -2.48 2.82
N GLU A 190 24.69 -2.00 1.60
CA GLU A 190 25.51 -1.05 0.86
C GLU A 190 24.61 -0.09 0.09
N ILE A 191 24.98 1.19 0.06
CA ILE A 191 24.30 2.20 -0.76
C ILE A 191 25.31 3.27 -1.22
N TYR A 192 25.34 3.53 -2.52
CA TYR A 192 26.19 4.54 -3.13
C TYR A 192 25.54 5.11 -4.39
N GLU A 193 26.12 6.17 -4.94
CA GLU A 193 25.75 6.70 -6.25
C GLU A 193 26.86 6.44 -7.26
N GLU A 194 26.50 6.06 -8.49
CA GLU A 194 27.45 5.79 -9.57
C GLU A 194 27.01 6.52 -10.84
N ASP A 195 27.95 7.18 -11.52
CA ASP A 195 27.67 7.85 -12.80
C ASP A 195 27.87 6.91 -14.00
N VAL A 196 27.51 7.40 -15.20
CA VAL A 196 27.68 6.65 -16.46
C VAL A 196 29.12 6.25 -16.80
N ASN A 197 30.12 6.83 -16.13
CA ASN A 197 31.54 6.52 -16.31
C ASN A 197 32.08 5.60 -15.20
N GLY A 198 31.21 5.14 -14.28
CA GLY A 198 31.60 4.32 -13.13
C GLY A 198 32.20 5.11 -11.96
N LEU A 199 32.12 6.44 -11.97
CA LEU A 199 32.56 7.25 -10.84
C LEU A 199 31.57 7.06 -9.68
N ARG A 200 32.09 6.62 -8.53
CA ARG A 200 31.29 6.43 -7.32
C ARG A 200 31.36 7.62 -6.38
N ARG A 201 30.25 7.91 -5.72
CA ARG A 201 30.18 8.84 -4.58
C ARG A 201 29.25 8.30 -3.49
N SER A 202 29.44 8.77 -2.26
CA SER A 202 28.59 8.40 -1.12
C SER A 202 27.15 8.83 -1.36
N TRP A 203 26.19 7.98 -1.00
CA TRP A 203 24.76 8.32 -1.02
C TRP A 203 24.43 9.52 -0.13
N ALA A 204 23.49 10.35 -0.56
CA ALA A 204 22.94 11.43 0.24
C ALA A 204 21.42 11.56 0.00
N GLU A 205 20.64 11.64 1.07
CA GLU A 205 19.18 11.83 0.98
C GLU A 205 18.81 13.18 0.35
N GLU A 206 19.67 14.17 0.53
CA GLU A 206 19.56 15.50 -0.07
C GLU A 206 20.94 15.98 -0.54
N ARG A 207 20.96 16.76 -1.62
CA ARG A 207 22.15 17.47 -2.11
C ARG A 207 21.80 18.92 -2.42
N ASP A 208 22.78 19.79 -2.23
CA ASP A 208 22.70 21.21 -2.59
C ASP A 208 21.48 21.94 -2.00
N GLY A 209 21.05 21.57 -0.78
CA GLY A 209 19.86 22.16 -0.15
C GLY A 209 18.55 21.85 -0.88
N GLY A 210 18.47 20.72 -1.59
CA GLY A 210 17.35 20.34 -2.43
C GLY A 210 17.39 20.97 -3.84
N LEU A 211 18.41 21.78 -4.15
CA LEU A 211 18.58 22.47 -5.44
C LEU A 211 19.54 21.73 -6.39
N GLU A 212 19.66 20.41 -6.23
CA GLU A 212 20.53 19.57 -7.06
C GLU A 212 20.22 19.79 -8.55
N ASN A 213 21.26 20.06 -9.34
CA ASN A 213 21.11 20.34 -10.76
C ASN A 213 20.44 19.17 -11.52
N HIS A 214 19.27 19.44 -12.12
CA HIS A 214 18.45 18.44 -12.79
C HIS A 214 19.12 17.79 -14.02
N THR A 215 20.04 18.49 -14.67
CA THR A 215 20.79 17.95 -15.82
C THR A 215 21.92 17.06 -15.35
N GLU A 216 22.65 17.47 -14.31
CA GLU A 216 23.76 16.69 -13.75
C GLU A 216 23.27 15.42 -13.05
N ARG A 217 22.18 15.48 -12.27
CA ARG A 217 21.67 14.31 -11.56
C ARG A 217 21.25 13.15 -12.47
N LYS A 218 20.87 13.44 -13.73
CA LYS A 218 20.49 12.41 -14.72
C LYS A 218 21.63 11.46 -15.08
N LYS A 219 22.88 11.87 -14.83
CA LYS A 219 24.06 11.05 -15.08
C LYS A 219 24.30 10.02 -13.97
N TRP A 220 23.62 10.14 -12.84
CA TRP A 220 23.84 9.33 -11.65
C TRP A 220 22.71 8.32 -11.45
N LEU A 221 23.08 7.16 -10.93
CA LEU A 221 22.20 6.14 -10.38
C LEU A 221 22.46 6.03 -8.89
N VAL A 222 21.44 5.76 -8.09
CA VAL A 222 21.64 5.12 -6.78
C VAL A 222 21.75 3.62 -6.99
N VAL A 223 22.71 3.00 -6.33
CA VAL A 223 22.94 1.56 -6.32
C VAL A 223 22.93 1.11 -4.88
N SER A 224 22.03 0.19 -4.54
CA SER A 224 21.95 -0.37 -3.19
C SER A 224 21.74 -1.87 -3.21
N ARG A 225 22.40 -2.52 -2.27
CA ARG A 225 22.21 -3.92 -1.92
C ARG A 225 21.50 -3.98 -0.57
N LEU A 226 20.22 -4.35 -0.59
CA LEU A 226 19.39 -4.46 0.59
C LEU A 226 19.38 -5.89 1.13
N ARG A 227 19.19 -6.03 2.43
CA ARG A 227 19.05 -7.31 3.14
C ARG A 227 17.94 -7.22 4.17
N LYS A 228 17.41 -8.37 4.58
CA LYS A 228 16.50 -8.45 5.73
C LYS A 228 17.23 -7.94 6.99
N LYS A 229 16.54 -7.10 7.77
CA LYS A 229 17.00 -6.67 9.08
C LYS A 229 17.11 -7.92 9.97
N PRO A 230 18.23 -8.14 10.67
CA PRO A 230 18.31 -9.23 11.64
C PRO A 230 17.25 -9.02 12.71
N ASP A 231 16.60 -10.10 13.15
CA ASP A 231 15.79 -10.03 14.36
C ASP A 231 16.72 -9.61 15.51
N ASP A 232 16.33 -8.58 16.26
CA ASP A 232 17.06 -8.19 17.47
C ASP A 232 17.03 -9.42 18.39
N ALA A 233 18.20 -10.04 18.62
CA ALA A 233 18.32 -11.21 19.48
C ALA A 233 17.88 -10.83 20.91
N GLY A 234 16.63 -11.12 21.23
CA GLY A 234 16.06 -11.09 22.57
C GLY A 234 16.33 -12.39 23.32
#